data_AF-A0A605YD99-F1
#
_entry.id   AF-A0A605YD99-F1
#
_cell.length_a   1.000
_cell.length_b   1.000
_cell.length_c   1.000
_cell.angle_alpha   90.00
_cell.angle_beta   90.00
_cell.angle_gamma   90.00
#
_symmetry.space_group_name_H-M   'P 1'
#
loop_
_entity.id
_entity.type
_entity.pdbx_description
1 polymer ?
#
loop_
_entity_poly.entity_id
_entity_poly.type
_entity_poly.pdbx_seq_one_letter_code
_entity_poly.pdbx_strand_id
1 'polypeptide(L)'
;CKNRNHKHDGCCKDREHQHESCHSAHQHENTSCGGEHRHGHGCGRHGQGGGRRQRFFGHGELRLVILDILTRDASHGYELIKAIENLTGGGYTPSAGVIYPTLDFLQDQQFITISDEEGGRKKIAITANGAQWLDENREHLTHIQARLKARCVGMELRKNPQMKRALDNFKAVLDLRINHSDINDAQIKRIIGVIDRAALEIAELD
;
A
#
# COMPACT_ATOMS: atom_id res chain seq x y z
N CYS A 1 41.60 -18.40 51.91
CA CYS A 1 40.52 -19.35 52.25
C CYS A 1 39.62 -18.76 53.32
N LYS A 2 38.30 -18.62 53.05
CA LYS A 2 37.21 -18.35 54.02
C LYS A 2 37.32 -17.00 54.78
N ASN A 3 36.28 -16.28 55.17
CA ASN A 3 34.83 -16.28 54.96
C ASN A 3 34.33 -15.02 55.72
N ARG A 4 33.34 -14.31 55.15
CA ARG A 4 32.27 -13.50 55.78
C ARG A 4 32.46 -12.97 57.21
N ASN A 5 32.30 -11.66 57.42
CA ASN A 5 31.08 -11.00 57.94
C ASN A 5 31.38 -9.53 58.30
N HIS A 6 30.49 -8.59 57.98
CA HIS A 6 29.87 -7.66 58.95
C HIS A 6 28.87 -6.73 58.23
N LYS A 7 27.61 -6.85 58.64
CA LYS A 7 26.56 -5.84 58.48
C LYS A 7 26.80 -4.73 59.50
N HIS A 8 26.45 -3.49 59.19
CA HIS A 8 25.68 -2.67 60.12
C HIS A 8 24.90 -1.56 59.40
N ASP A 9 23.64 -1.46 59.81
CA ASP A 9 22.65 -0.45 59.46
C ASP A 9 23.05 0.97 59.91
N GLY A 10 22.52 1.99 59.21
CA GLY A 10 22.61 3.38 59.63
C GLY A 10 21.72 4.30 58.80
N CYS A 11 20.52 4.58 59.30
CA CYS A 11 19.50 5.42 58.68
C CYS A 11 19.69 6.91 58.99
N CYS A 12 19.21 7.72 58.02
CA CYS A 12 18.40 8.93 58.19
C CYS A 12 19.10 10.31 58.17
N LYS A 13 18.56 11.17 57.28
CA LYS A 13 18.14 12.59 57.45
C LYS A 13 18.77 13.64 56.52
N ASP A 14 17.88 14.15 55.66
CA ASP A 14 17.48 15.55 55.50
C ASP A 14 18.41 16.63 54.90
N ARG A 15 17.80 17.31 53.91
CA ARG A 15 17.84 18.74 53.56
C ARG A 15 18.77 19.23 52.43
N GLU A 16 18.08 19.47 51.31
CA GLU A 16 18.19 20.57 50.34
C GLU A 16 19.10 21.75 50.75
N HIS A 17 19.96 22.19 49.83
CA HIS A 17 20.16 23.61 49.52
C HIS A 17 20.84 23.75 48.14
N GLN A 18 20.16 24.44 47.23
CA GLN A 18 20.72 25.00 46.00
C GLN A 18 21.45 26.30 46.32
N HIS A 19 22.63 26.53 45.74
CA HIS A 19 22.99 27.87 45.29
C HIS A 19 24.10 27.83 44.24
N GLU A 20 23.86 28.58 43.17
CA GLU A 20 24.75 28.91 42.07
C GLU A 20 25.93 29.78 42.54
N SER A 21 27.11 29.60 41.92
CA SER A 21 27.75 30.64 41.09
C SER A 21 29.29 30.56 41.08
N CYS A 22 29.82 30.50 39.86
CA CYS A 22 31.01 31.18 39.35
C CYS A 22 32.46 30.79 39.72
N HIS A 23 33.29 31.04 38.67
CA HIS A 23 34.76 31.11 38.59
C HIS A 23 35.48 29.75 38.53
N SER A 24 36.60 29.57 37.84
CA SER A 24 37.31 30.23 36.73
C SER A 24 38.52 29.31 36.47
N ALA A 25 38.93 29.17 35.21
CA ALA A 25 40.27 28.77 34.74
C ALA A 25 41.02 27.62 35.45
N HIS A 26 41.23 26.51 34.73
CA HIS A 26 42.55 25.86 34.71
C HIS A 26 42.81 25.20 33.36
N GLN A 27 43.90 25.65 32.73
CA GLN A 27 44.52 25.07 31.54
C GLN A 27 45.19 23.75 31.93
N HIS A 28 45.02 22.71 31.12
CA HIS A 28 45.98 21.62 31.02
C HIS A 28 46.03 21.11 29.58
N GLU A 29 47.18 21.30 28.96
CA GLU A 29 47.60 20.67 27.71
C GLU A 29 47.80 19.17 27.92
N ASN A 30 47.20 18.34 27.07
CA ASN A 30 47.92 17.45 26.15
C ASN A 30 47.01 16.35 25.57
N THR A 31 47.36 15.97 24.34
CA THR A 31 47.07 14.68 23.66
C THR A 31 45.97 14.74 22.59
N SER A 32 46.44 14.99 21.36
CA SER A 32 46.13 14.23 20.14
C SER A 32 44.93 13.27 20.17
N CYS A 33 43.91 13.52 19.34
CA CYS A 33 43.45 12.60 18.29
C CYS A 33 42.29 13.24 17.50
N GLY A 34 42.37 13.15 16.18
CA GLY A 34 41.49 13.82 15.24
C GLY A 34 40.05 13.30 15.18
N GLY A 35 39.21 14.06 14.47
CA GLY A 35 37.88 13.64 14.08
C GLY A 35 36.89 14.81 14.06
N GLU A 36 36.87 15.55 12.95
CA GLU A 36 35.82 16.49 12.59
C GLU A 36 34.43 15.83 12.67
N HIS A 37 33.70 16.08 13.76
CA HIS A 37 32.27 15.79 13.82
C HIS A 37 31.51 17.08 13.53
N ARG A 38 31.25 17.32 12.23
CA ARG A 38 30.24 18.28 11.80
C ARG A 38 28.87 17.79 12.28
N HIS A 39 28.27 18.54 13.20
CA HIS A 39 26.86 18.40 13.56
C HIS A 39 25.99 18.74 12.35
N GLY A 40 25.68 17.71 11.55
CA GLY A 40 24.58 17.75 10.60
C GLY A 40 23.27 17.73 11.38
N HIS A 41 22.64 18.90 11.54
CA HIS A 41 21.22 19.01 11.90
C HIS A 41 20.36 18.44 10.77
N GLY A 42 20.24 17.11 10.73
CA GLY A 42 19.21 16.43 9.97
C GLY A 42 17.89 16.54 10.73
N CYS A 43 17.06 17.50 10.35
CA CYS A 43 15.67 17.63 10.81
C CYS A 43 14.82 16.50 10.21
N GLY A 44 15.11 15.26 10.58
CA GLY A 44 14.30 14.08 10.23
C GLY A 44 13.24 13.86 11.29
N ARG A 45 12.17 14.67 11.29
CA ARG A 45 11.01 14.37 12.15
C ARG A 45 9.70 14.88 11.57
N HIS A 46 9.15 14.11 10.64
CA HIS A 46 7.72 13.77 10.63
C HIS A 46 7.57 12.39 9.98
N GLY A 47 7.75 11.34 10.79
CA GLY A 47 7.25 10.02 10.48
C GLY A 47 5.72 10.06 10.52
N GLN A 48 5.12 10.46 9.40
CA GLN A 48 3.70 10.31 9.17
C GLN A 48 3.41 8.80 9.08
N GLY A 49 2.42 8.36 9.85
CA GLY A 49 2.24 6.98 10.27
C GLY A 49 2.40 5.94 9.16
N GLY A 50 2.91 4.77 9.56
CA GLY A 50 2.90 3.55 8.77
C GLY A 50 1.46 3.14 8.44
N GLY A 51 0.86 3.83 7.48
CA GLY A 51 -0.31 3.36 6.78
C GLY A 51 0.10 2.06 6.11
N ARG A 52 -0.46 0.95 6.60
CA ARG A 52 -0.36 -0.35 5.96
C ARG A 52 -0.59 -0.12 4.46
N ARG A 53 0.44 -0.24 3.62
CA ARG A 53 0.35 0.05 2.17
C ARG A 53 -0.94 -0.55 1.66
N GLN A 54 -1.85 0.31 1.21
CA GLN A 54 -3.16 -0.15 0.76
C GLN A 54 -2.95 -1.11 -0.40
N ARG A 55 -3.44 -2.35 -0.24
CA ARG A 55 -3.26 -3.39 -1.25
C ARG A 55 -4.01 -2.99 -2.52
N PHE A 56 -3.44 -3.29 -3.68
CA PHE A 56 -4.08 -2.98 -4.96
C PHE A 56 -5.39 -3.77 -5.12
N PHE A 57 -5.34 -5.06 -4.80
CA PHE A 57 -6.49 -5.95 -4.63
C PHE A 57 -6.87 -6.05 -3.15
N GLY A 58 -8.17 -6.02 -2.88
CA GLY A 58 -8.76 -6.35 -1.60
C GLY A 58 -8.51 -7.82 -1.21
N HIS A 59 -8.96 -8.17 -0.01
CA HIS A 59 -8.79 -9.52 0.52
C HIS A 59 -9.55 -10.53 -0.37
N GLY A 60 -8.83 -11.55 -0.87
CA GLY A 60 -9.41 -12.62 -1.68
C GLY A 60 -9.70 -12.26 -3.14
N GLU A 61 -9.75 -10.99 -3.52
CA GLU A 61 -10.07 -10.58 -4.90
C GLU A 61 -9.07 -11.09 -5.93
N LEU A 62 -7.79 -11.14 -5.58
CA LEU A 62 -6.74 -11.68 -6.45
C LEU A 62 -7.00 -13.15 -6.82
N ARG A 63 -7.63 -13.93 -5.94
CA ARG A 63 -7.97 -15.33 -6.19
C ARG A 63 -8.98 -15.45 -7.32
N LEU A 64 -10.03 -14.62 -7.29
CA LEU A 64 -11.04 -14.56 -8.35
C LEU A 64 -10.44 -14.15 -9.68
N VAL A 65 -9.54 -13.16 -9.68
CA VAL A 65 -8.85 -12.72 -10.90
C VAL A 65 -7.95 -13.81 -11.47
N ILE A 66 -7.20 -14.53 -10.62
CA ILE A 66 -6.37 -15.65 -11.07
C ILE A 66 -7.24 -16.75 -11.69
N LEU A 67 -8.35 -17.12 -11.04
CA LEU A 67 -9.26 -18.13 -11.59
C LEU A 67 -9.90 -17.67 -12.91
N ASP A 68 -10.33 -16.41 -13.02
CA ASP A 68 -10.84 -15.84 -14.28
C ASP A 68 -9.82 -15.95 -15.41
N ILE A 69 -8.53 -15.67 -15.15
CA ILE A 69 -7.47 -15.83 -16.14
C ILE A 69 -7.33 -17.31 -16.55
N LEU A 70 -7.33 -18.22 -15.57
CA LEU A 70 -7.19 -19.66 -15.80
C LEU A 70 -8.39 -20.30 -16.52
N THR A 71 -9.55 -19.64 -16.58
CA THR A 71 -10.68 -20.10 -17.42
C THR A 71 -10.41 -19.96 -18.92
N ARG A 72 -9.52 -19.04 -19.31
CA ARG A 72 -9.22 -18.76 -20.71
C ARG A 72 -8.15 -19.70 -21.23
N ASP A 73 -7.05 -19.81 -20.50
CA ASP A 73 -5.95 -20.73 -20.81
C ASP A 73 -5.23 -21.19 -19.54
N ALA A 74 -4.84 -22.47 -19.53
CA ALA A 74 -3.91 -22.98 -18.52
C ALA A 74 -2.59 -22.21 -18.62
N SER A 75 -2.08 -21.76 -17.47
CA SER A 75 -0.99 -20.77 -17.41
C SER A 75 0.11 -21.19 -16.44
N HIS A 76 1.27 -20.54 -16.56
CA HIS A 76 2.37 -20.65 -15.61
C HIS A 76 2.36 -19.51 -14.59
N GLY A 77 3.01 -19.70 -13.43
CA GLY A 77 3.06 -18.67 -12.38
C GLY A 77 3.57 -17.30 -12.85
N TYR A 78 4.56 -17.27 -13.75
CA TYR A 78 5.07 -16.03 -14.35
C TYR A 78 4.14 -15.44 -15.42
N GLU A 79 3.43 -16.29 -16.17
CA GLU A 79 2.43 -15.84 -17.14
C GLU A 79 1.23 -15.22 -16.45
N LEU A 80 0.84 -15.73 -15.28
CA LEU A 80 -0.18 -15.10 -14.42
C LEU A 80 0.24 -13.70 -13.98
N ILE A 81 1.52 -13.50 -13.63
CA ILE A 81 2.05 -12.16 -13.29
C ILE A 81 1.85 -11.20 -14.48
N LYS A 82 2.27 -11.60 -15.67
CA LYS A 82 2.14 -10.81 -16.89
C LYS A 82 0.68 -10.56 -17.27
N ALA A 83 -0.18 -11.56 -17.16
CA ALA A 83 -1.60 -11.44 -17.45
C ALA A 83 -2.25 -10.40 -16.53
N ILE A 84 -1.92 -10.39 -15.24
CA ILE A 84 -2.43 -9.41 -14.28
C ILE A 84 -1.86 -8.00 -14.56
N GLU A 85 -0.58 -7.89 -14.90
CA GLU A 85 0.03 -6.61 -15.31
C GLU A 85 -0.69 -6.02 -16.52
N ASN A 86 -0.92 -6.83 -17.55
CA ASN A 86 -1.64 -6.41 -18.76
C ASN A 86 -3.09 -6.03 -18.44
N LEU A 87 -3.78 -6.82 -17.62
CA LEU A 87 -5.16 -6.55 -17.21
C LEU A 87 -5.30 -5.23 -16.44
N THR A 88 -4.26 -4.83 -15.71
CA THR A 88 -4.22 -3.56 -14.98
C THR A 88 -3.63 -2.40 -15.79
N GLY A 89 -3.32 -2.61 -17.08
CA GLY A 89 -2.71 -1.59 -17.95
C GLY A 89 -1.31 -1.16 -17.50
N GLY A 90 -0.55 -2.06 -16.86
CA GLY A 90 0.76 -1.77 -16.29
C GLY A 90 0.72 -1.04 -14.94
N GLY A 91 -0.48 -0.79 -14.40
CA GLY A 91 -0.64 -0.09 -13.12
C GLY A 91 -0.34 -0.92 -11.88
N TYR A 92 -0.27 -2.24 -12.03
CA TYR A 92 0.05 -3.14 -10.95
C TYR A 92 0.64 -4.46 -11.47
N THR A 93 1.86 -4.77 -11.03
CA THR A 93 2.51 -6.05 -11.29
C THR A 93 2.61 -6.82 -9.97
N PRO A 94 1.91 -7.95 -9.79
CA PRO A 94 2.00 -8.73 -8.57
C PRO A 94 3.37 -9.38 -8.45
N SER A 95 3.95 -9.39 -7.25
CA SER A 95 5.21 -10.09 -7.01
C SER A 95 4.99 -11.59 -6.84
N ALA A 96 6.05 -12.37 -7.05
CA ALA A 96 6.07 -13.81 -6.76
C ALA A 96 5.59 -14.12 -5.33
N GLY A 97 5.98 -13.29 -4.35
CA GLY A 97 5.58 -13.44 -2.95
C GLY A 97 4.10 -13.20 -2.66
N VAL A 98 3.33 -12.70 -3.63
CA VAL A 98 1.86 -12.59 -3.54
C VAL A 98 1.19 -13.69 -4.38
N ILE A 99 1.75 -14.01 -5.55
CA ILE A 99 1.18 -15.03 -6.45
C ILE A 99 1.27 -16.43 -5.85
N TYR A 100 2.46 -16.89 -5.45
CA TYR A 100 2.62 -18.29 -5.02
C TYR A 100 1.80 -18.63 -3.76
N PRO A 101 1.76 -17.81 -2.69
CA PRO A 101 0.87 -18.08 -1.56
C PRO A 101 -0.62 -18.08 -1.94
N THR A 102 -0.99 -17.34 -2.99
CA THR A 102 -2.37 -17.34 -3.50
C THR A 102 -2.66 -18.63 -4.26
N LEU A 103 -1.70 -19.13 -5.05
CA LEU A 103 -1.79 -20.41 -5.74
C LEU A 103 -1.83 -21.58 -4.74
N ASP A 104 -0.99 -21.57 -3.71
CA ASP A 104 -0.99 -22.59 -2.66
C ASP A 104 -2.39 -22.68 -2.02
N PHE A 105 -2.98 -21.53 -1.66
CA PHE A 105 -4.35 -21.49 -1.14
C PHE A 105 -5.38 -22.07 -2.14
N LEU A 106 -5.30 -21.69 -3.42
CA LEU A 106 -6.22 -22.19 -4.44
C LEU A 106 -6.07 -23.70 -4.66
N GLN A 107 -4.84 -24.22 -4.55
CA GLN A 107 -4.55 -25.63 -4.67
C GLN A 107 -5.06 -26.41 -3.46
N ASP A 108 -4.86 -25.89 -2.24
CA ASP A 108 -5.37 -26.48 -0.99
C ASP A 108 -6.89 -26.58 -0.99
N GLN A 109 -7.57 -25.59 -1.57
CA GLN A 109 -9.03 -25.60 -1.77
C GLN A 109 -9.47 -26.43 -2.99
N GLN A 110 -8.55 -27.08 -3.69
CA GLN A 110 -8.80 -27.89 -4.89
C GLN A 110 -9.46 -27.11 -6.03
N PHE A 111 -9.28 -25.78 -6.08
CA PHE A 111 -9.78 -24.91 -7.16
C PHE A 111 -8.87 -24.91 -8.39
N ILE A 112 -7.61 -25.29 -8.21
CA ILE A 112 -6.63 -25.44 -9.29
C ILE A 112 -5.90 -26.78 -9.16
N THR A 113 -5.38 -27.27 -10.28
CA THR A 113 -4.38 -28.35 -10.34
C THR A 113 -3.06 -27.79 -10.83
N ILE A 114 -1.98 -28.29 -10.24
CA ILE A 114 -0.61 -28.00 -10.69
C ILE A 114 -0.01 -29.31 -11.19
N SER A 115 0.37 -29.34 -12.46
CA SER A 115 1.03 -30.48 -13.10
C SER A 115 2.40 -30.07 -13.63
N ASP A 116 3.39 -30.95 -13.51
CA ASP A 116 4.70 -30.73 -14.13
C ASP A 116 4.57 -30.95 -15.65
N GLU A 117 5.04 -29.96 -16.40
CA GLU A 117 5.19 -30.01 -17.85
C GLU A 117 6.64 -30.34 -18.23
N GLU A 118 6.84 -30.80 -19.47
CA GLU A 118 8.18 -31.07 -19.99
C GLU A 118 9.08 -29.82 -19.87
N GLY A 119 10.28 -30.00 -19.31
CA GLY A 119 11.19 -28.89 -19.03
C GLY A 119 11.06 -28.28 -17.63
N GLY A 120 10.37 -28.96 -16.70
CA GLY A 120 10.34 -28.60 -15.27
C GLY A 120 9.49 -27.36 -14.96
N ARG A 121 8.60 -26.98 -15.88
CA ARG A 121 7.66 -25.89 -15.69
C ARG A 121 6.38 -26.42 -15.06
N LYS A 122 5.81 -25.67 -14.12
CA LYS A 122 4.55 -26.01 -13.48
C LYS A 122 3.39 -25.38 -14.23
N LYS A 123 2.59 -26.22 -14.87
CA LYS A 123 1.34 -25.82 -15.52
C LYS A 123 0.24 -25.74 -14.48
N ILE A 124 -0.51 -24.64 -14.48
CA ILE A 124 -1.63 -24.41 -13.57
C ILE A 124 -2.91 -24.40 -14.40
N ALA A 125 -3.89 -25.21 -14.00
CA ALA A 125 -5.21 -25.27 -14.63
C ALA A 125 -6.31 -25.18 -13.58
N ILE A 126 -7.46 -24.59 -13.96
CA ILE A 126 -8.65 -24.52 -13.11
C ILE A 126 -9.36 -25.88 -13.05
N THR A 127 -9.89 -26.26 -11.88
CA THR A 127 -10.72 -27.45 -11.71
C THR A 127 -12.20 -27.15 -11.93
N ALA A 128 -13.03 -28.19 -12.01
CA ALA A 128 -14.49 -28.03 -11.99
C ALA A 128 -14.98 -27.31 -10.71
N ASN A 129 -14.39 -27.61 -9.55
CA ASN A 129 -14.69 -26.93 -8.29
C ASN A 129 -14.29 -25.45 -8.33
N GLY A 130 -13.12 -25.14 -8.89
CA GLY A 130 -12.68 -23.75 -9.07
C GLY A 130 -13.60 -22.97 -10.01
N ALA A 131 -14.07 -23.59 -11.09
CA ALA A 131 -15.01 -22.99 -12.02
C ALA A 131 -16.38 -22.73 -11.37
N GLN A 132 -16.87 -23.67 -10.56
CA GLN A 132 -18.10 -23.48 -9.79
C GLN A 132 -17.96 -22.32 -8.78
N TRP A 133 -16.87 -22.30 -8.01
CA TRP A 133 -16.62 -21.22 -7.06
C TRP A 133 -16.51 -19.85 -7.74
N LEU A 134 -15.90 -19.79 -8.93
CA LEU A 134 -15.84 -18.58 -9.72
C LEU A 134 -17.24 -18.11 -10.16
N ASP A 135 -18.11 -19.05 -10.56
CA ASP A 135 -19.49 -18.75 -10.97
C ASP A 135 -20.34 -18.25 -9.80
N GLU A 136 -20.23 -18.89 -8.62
CA GLU A 136 -20.86 -18.44 -7.37
C GLU A 136 -20.42 -17.02 -6.97
N ASN A 137 -19.22 -16.60 -7.37
CA ASN A 137 -18.65 -15.29 -7.09
C ASN A 137 -18.64 -14.35 -8.31
N ARG A 138 -19.44 -14.63 -9.34
CA ARG A 138 -19.45 -13.87 -10.60
C ARG A 138 -19.80 -12.40 -10.40
N GLU A 139 -20.73 -12.08 -9.49
CA GLU A 139 -21.08 -10.70 -9.17
C GLU A 139 -19.88 -9.95 -8.58
N HIS A 140 -19.18 -10.56 -7.62
CA HIS A 140 -17.95 -10.00 -7.05
C HIS A 140 -16.86 -9.81 -8.12
N LEU A 141 -16.66 -10.80 -8.99
CA LEU A 141 -15.72 -10.68 -10.11
C LEU A 141 -16.08 -9.51 -11.02
N THR A 142 -17.36 -9.32 -11.32
CA THR A 142 -17.86 -8.21 -12.15
C THR A 142 -17.54 -6.87 -11.51
N HIS A 143 -17.75 -6.72 -10.21
CA HIS A 143 -17.38 -5.50 -9.47
C HIS A 143 -15.87 -5.25 -9.47
N ILE A 144 -15.06 -6.30 -9.31
CA ILE A 144 -13.59 -6.20 -9.41
C ILE A 144 -13.20 -5.71 -10.80
N GLN A 145 -13.70 -6.33 -11.86
CA GLN A 145 -13.40 -5.97 -13.25
C GLN A 145 -13.83 -4.53 -13.57
N ALA A 146 -15.02 -4.11 -13.13
CA ALA A 146 -15.49 -2.74 -13.29
C ALA A 146 -14.53 -1.72 -12.62
N ARG A 147 -14.09 -2.02 -11.40
CA ARG A 147 -13.14 -1.17 -10.67
C ARG A 147 -11.76 -1.12 -11.33
N LEU A 148 -11.30 -2.24 -11.89
CA LEU A 148 -10.04 -2.29 -12.65
C LEU A 148 -10.14 -1.45 -13.92
N LYS A 149 -11.21 -1.60 -14.70
CA LYS A 149 -11.46 -0.79 -15.90
C LYS A 149 -11.48 0.70 -15.58
N ALA A 150 -12.18 1.12 -14.53
CA ALA A 150 -12.23 2.51 -14.08
C ALA A 150 -10.84 3.05 -13.72
N ARG A 151 -10.00 2.24 -13.05
CA ARG A 151 -8.60 2.59 -12.75
C ARG A 151 -7.76 2.74 -14.01
N CYS A 152 -7.88 1.83 -14.97
CA CYS A 152 -7.15 1.90 -16.24
C CYS A 152 -7.51 3.15 -17.04
N VAL A 153 -8.80 3.50 -17.13
CA VAL A 153 -9.25 4.76 -17.75
C VAL A 153 -8.61 5.96 -17.06
N GLY A 154 -8.64 5.99 -15.73
CA GLY A 154 -8.02 7.07 -14.97
C GLY A 154 -6.49 7.16 -15.17
N MET A 155 -5.80 6.04 -15.38
CA MET A 155 -4.38 6.02 -15.69
C MET A 155 -4.10 6.54 -17.10
N GLU A 156 -4.87 6.09 -18.08
CA GLU A 156 -4.72 6.48 -19.48
C GLU A 156 -4.90 7.98 -19.66
N LEU A 157 -5.97 8.54 -19.09
CA LEU A 157 -6.22 9.98 -19.12
C LEU A 157 -5.07 10.80 -18.52
N ARG A 158 -4.38 10.27 -17.51
CA ARG A 158 -3.26 10.95 -16.85
C ARG A 158 -1.94 10.90 -17.62
N LYS A 159 -1.84 10.11 -18.70
CA LYS A 159 -0.67 10.14 -19.58
C LYS A 159 -0.54 11.47 -20.31
N ASN A 160 -1.66 12.12 -20.65
CA ASN A 160 -1.64 13.47 -21.19
C ASN A 160 -1.46 14.50 -20.04
N PRO A 161 -0.39 15.32 -20.03
CA PRO A 161 -0.13 16.27 -18.95
C PRO A 161 -1.22 17.32 -18.75
N GLN A 162 -1.87 17.77 -19.83
CA GLN A 162 -2.96 18.75 -19.76
C GLN A 162 -4.21 18.11 -19.16
N MET A 163 -4.55 16.89 -19.59
CA MET A 163 -5.66 16.12 -19.03
C MET A 163 -5.42 15.81 -17.55
N LYS A 164 -4.20 15.38 -17.18
CA LYS A 164 -3.81 15.18 -15.78
C LYS A 164 -4.04 16.44 -14.95
N ARG A 165 -3.55 17.59 -15.41
CA ARG A 165 -3.74 18.88 -14.71
C ARG A 165 -5.22 19.23 -14.55
N ALA A 166 -6.03 19.05 -15.58
CA ALA A 166 -7.46 19.32 -15.53
C ALA A 166 -8.17 18.42 -14.50
N LEU A 167 -7.86 17.13 -14.49
CA LEU A 167 -8.39 16.16 -13.52
C LEU A 167 -7.97 16.48 -12.08
N ASP A 168 -6.69 16.83 -11.87
CA ASP A 168 -6.18 17.16 -10.53
C ASP A 168 -6.83 18.44 -9.99
N ASN A 169 -7.02 19.47 -10.83
CA ASN A 169 -7.76 20.68 -10.48
C ASN A 169 -9.22 20.37 -10.13
N PHE A 170 -9.89 19.60 -10.99
CA PHE A 170 -11.29 19.21 -10.76
C PHE A 170 -11.46 18.47 -9.44
N LYS A 171 -10.57 17.50 -9.15
CA LYS A 171 -10.56 16.77 -7.88
C LYS A 171 -10.33 17.71 -6.68
N ALA A 172 -9.39 18.66 -6.78
CA ALA A 172 -9.11 19.59 -5.71
C ALA A 172 -10.33 20.48 -5.37
N VAL A 173 -11.06 20.97 -6.39
CA VAL A 173 -12.28 21.75 -6.18
C VAL A 173 -13.37 20.93 -5.49
N LEU A 174 -13.57 19.67 -5.91
CA LEU A 174 -14.54 18.79 -5.27
C LEU A 174 -14.14 18.46 -3.83
N ASP A 175 -12.87 18.20 -3.56
CA ASP A 175 -12.34 17.90 -2.23
C ASP A 175 -12.55 19.07 -1.26
N LEU A 176 -12.21 20.29 -1.70
CA LEU A 176 -12.48 21.52 -0.95
C LEU A 176 -13.97 21.71 -0.66
N ARG A 177 -14.84 21.35 -1.61
CA ARG A 177 -16.27 21.54 -1.43
C ARG A 177 -16.85 20.49 -0.47
N ILE A 178 -16.49 19.22 -0.63
CA ILE A 178 -17.07 18.08 0.11
C ILE A 178 -16.50 17.95 1.52
N ASN A 179 -15.18 18.08 1.67
CA ASN A 179 -14.51 17.78 2.93
C ASN A 179 -14.29 19.01 3.82
N HIS A 180 -14.39 20.22 3.25
CA HIS A 180 -14.16 21.46 4.01
C HIS A 180 -15.38 22.37 4.13
N SER A 181 -16.56 21.98 3.61
CA SER A 181 -17.80 22.77 3.72
C SER A 181 -18.97 21.89 4.18
N ASP A 182 -19.89 22.45 4.98
CA ASP A 182 -21.18 21.83 5.27
C ASP A 182 -22.05 21.83 4.00
N ILE A 183 -21.87 20.80 3.17
CA ILE A 183 -22.68 20.59 1.98
C ILE A 183 -24.06 20.07 2.37
N ASN A 184 -25.12 20.64 1.78
CA ASN A 184 -26.47 20.08 1.86
C ASN A 184 -26.84 19.24 0.63
N ASP A 185 -27.89 18.43 0.73
CA ASP A 185 -28.36 17.55 -0.35
C ASP A 185 -28.68 18.31 -1.65
N ALA A 186 -29.18 19.54 -1.55
CA ALA A 186 -29.47 20.37 -2.72
C ALA A 186 -28.17 20.75 -3.46
N GLN A 187 -27.08 21.02 -2.74
CA GLN A 187 -25.77 21.28 -3.33
C GLN A 187 -25.16 20.02 -3.93
N ILE A 188 -25.30 18.85 -3.30
CA ILE A 188 -24.86 17.56 -3.88
C ILE A 188 -25.55 17.33 -5.21
N LYS A 189 -26.89 17.46 -5.26
CA LYS A 189 -27.67 17.30 -6.50
C LYS A 189 -27.22 18.27 -7.59
N ARG A 190 -26.90 19.52 -7.23
CA ARG A 190 -26.35 20.49 -8.19
C ARG A 190 -24.98 20.09 -8.72
N ILE A 191 -24.08 19.59 -7.88
CA ILE A 191 -22.76 19.10 -8.29
C ILE A 191 -22.91 17.92 -9.25
N ILE A 192 -23.75 16.94 -8.91
CA ILE A 192 -24.08 15.80 -9.78
C ILE A 192 -24.57 16.30 -11.15
N GLY A 193 -25.52 17.24 -11.18
CA GLY A 193 -26.02 17.81 -12.43
C GLY A 193 -24.98 18.61 -13.25
N VAL A 194 -23.89 19.09 -12.66
CA VAL A 194 -22.77 19.64 -13.43
C VAL A 194 -21.93 18.52 -14.04
N ILE A 195 -21.66 17.47 -13.27
CA ILE A 195 -20.90 16.30 -13.72
C ILE A 195 -21.61 15.60 -14.87
N ASP A 196 -22.92 15.35 -14.75
CA ASP A 196 -23.70 14.64 -15.77
C ASP A 196 -23.77 15.43 -17.09
N ARG A 197 -23.89 16.75 -17.02
CA ARG A 197 -23.85 17.61 -18.22
C ARG A 197 -22.48 17.56 -18.90
N ALA A 198 -21.40 17.69 -18.14
CA ALA A 198 -20.05 17.58 -18.69
C ALA A 198 -19.79 16.19 -19.29
N ALA A 199 -20.32 15.13 -18.67
CA ALA A 199 -20.22 13.77 -19.20
C ALA A 199 -20.98 13.60 -20.52
N LEU A 200 -22.18 14.18 -20.64
CA LEU A 200 -22.96 14.18 -21.88
C LEU A 200 -22.24 14.93 -22.99
N GLU A 201 -21.73 16.13 -22.71
CA GLU A 201 -20.94 16.91 -23.67
C GLU A 201 -19.71 16.15 -24.16
N ILE A 202 -19.01 15.42 -23.29
CA ILE A 202 -17.86 14.58 -23.68
C ILE A 202 -18.29 13.38 -24.52
N ALA A 203 -19.43 12.75 -24.19
CA ALA A 203 -19.94 11.59 -24.91
C ALA A 203 -20.39 11.91 -26.35
N GLU A 204 -20.70 13.17 -26.64
CA GLU A 204 -21.07 13.68 -27.96
C GLU A 204 -19.85 14.13 -28.81
N LEU A 205 -18.62 14.04 -28.28
CA LEU A 205 -17.41 14.30 -29.06
C LEU A 205 -17.08 13.08 -29.95
N ASP A 206 -17.08 13.29 -31.27
CA ASP A 206 -16.74 12.27 -32.29
C ASP A 206 -15.30 11.72 -32.16
#